data_AF-A0A060C0A5-F1
#
_entry.id   AF-A0A060C0A5-F1
#
_cell.length_a   1.000
_cell.length_b   1.000
_cell.length_c   1.000
_cell.angle_alpha   90.00
_cell.angle_beta   90.00
_cell.angle_gamma   90.00
#
_symmetry.space_group_name_H-M   'P 1'
#
loop_
_entity.id
_entity.type
_entity.pdbx_description
1 polymer ?
#
loop_
_entity_poly.entity_id
_entity_poly.type
_entity_poly.pdbx_seq_one_letter_code
_entity_poly.pdbx_strand_id
1 'polypeptide(L)'
;TQMTAGLPDIGSLWIGGTLGYIERLCLRSMVANGHAVTLYTYEPIEVPAGVSRADAATILPKDRIFSYKDTGSFATFADWFRIEMIARTGKIWLDTDIILMAPFNTLEPYFFVGGPHRHYGDMVNNCVLKYPAASAFSAD
;
A
#
# COMPACT_ATOMS: atom_id res chain seq x y z
N THR A 1 29.69 11.40 8.23
CA THR A 1 29.19 10.74 7.01
C THR A 1 27.76 10.32 7.27
N GLN A 2 26.78 11.08 6.79
CA GLN A 2 25.37 10.70 6.92
C GLN A 2 25.16 9.44 6.08
N MET A 3 24.75 8.33 6.68
CA MET A 3 24.20 7.22 5.92
C MET A 3 22.98 7.79 5.18
N THR A 4 23.02 7.82 3.85
CA THR A 4 21.81 8.04 3.06
C THR A 4 20.89 6.88 3.37
N ALA A 5 19.89 7.09 4.24
CA ALA A 5 18.85 6.11 4.43
C ALA A 5 18.23 5.84 3.04
N GLY A 6 18.10 4.56 2.68
CA GLY A 6 17.47 4.17 1.41
C GLY A 6 16.05 4.71 1.31
N LEU A 7 15.51 4.74 0.08
CA LEU A 7 14.11 5.05 -0.13
C LEU A 7 13.23 4.09 0.68
N PRO A 8 12.08 4.54 1.20
CA PRO A 8 11.19 3.69 1.98
C PRO A 8 10.63 2.54 1.14
N ASP A 9 10.52 1.36 1.72
CA ASP A 9 9.87 0.22 1.09
C ASP A 9 8.37 0.46 0.91
N ILE A 10 7.80 -0.05 -0.18
CA ILE A 10 6.38 0.07 -0.52
C ILE A 10 5.67 -1.28 -0.36
N GLY A 11 4.48 -1.26 0.24
CA GLY A 11 3.56 -2.38 0.33
C GLY A 11 2.20 -2.06 -0.31
N SER A 12 1.67 -3.02 -1.07
CA SER A 12 0.34 -2.93 -1.71
C SER A 12 -0.41 -4.26 -1.57
N LEU A 13 -1.72 -4.27 -1.77
CA LEU A 13 -2.56 -5.47 -1.69
C LEU A 13 -3.26 -5.75 -3.02
N TRP A 14 -3.36 -7.03 -3.37
CA TRP A 14 -4.24 -7.50 -4.44
C TRP A 14 -4.96 -8.79 -4.02
N ILE A 15 -6.29 -8.82 -4.21
CA ILE A 15 -7.14 -9.95 -3.79
C ILE A 15 -7.79 -10.57 -5.01
N GLY A 16 -7.47 -11.84 -5.28
CA GLY A 16 -8.10 -12.65 -6.33
C GLY A 16 -7.68 -12.30 -7.76
N GLY A 17 -7.93 -13.24 -8.67
CA GLY A 17 -7.75 -13.03 -10.11
C GLY A 17 -6.32 -12.68 -10.54
N THR A 18 -6.20 -11.88 -11.59
CA THR A 18 -4.93 -11.41 -12.15
C THR A 18 -4.87 -9.90 -12.15
N LEU A 19 -3.68 -9.33 -11.98
CA LEU A 19 -3.48 -7.88 -12.14
C LEU A 19 -3.85 -7.41 -13.54
N GLY A 20 -4.67 -6.35 -13.60
CA GLY A 20 -4.98 -5.64 -14.83
C GLY A 20 -3.80 -4.81 -15.36
N TYR A 21 -4.02 -4.15 -16.48
CA TYR A 21 -2.98 -3.35 -17.14
C TYR A 21 -2.57 -2.14 -16.29
N ILE A 22 -3.54 -1.47 -15.67
CA ILE A 22 -3.29 -0.28 -14.85
C ILE A 22 -2.50 -0.66 -13.60
N GLU A 23 -2.87 -1.73 -12.91
CA GLU A 23 -2.19 -2.12 -11.68
C GLU A 23 -0.75 -2.57 -11.94
N ARG A 24 -0.53 -3.30 -13.05
CA ARG A 24 0.82 -3.65 -13.51
C ARG A 24 1.65 -2.39 -13.82
N LEU A 25 1.06 -1.38 -14.45
CA LEU A 25 1.74 -0.13 -14.77
C LEU A 25 2.12 0.64 -13.50
N CYS A 26 1.18 0.78 -12.56
CA CYS A 26 1.41 1.45 -11.29
C CYS A 26 2.49 0.76 -10.47
N LEU A 27 2.45 -0.56 -10.30
CA LEU A 27 3.50 -1.32 -9.60
C LEU A 27 4.88 -1.17 -10.27
N ARG A 28 4.94 -1.17 -11.60
CA ARG A 28 6.19 -0.90 -12.33
C ARG A 28 6.71 0.50 -12.09
N SER A 29 5.84 1.50 -11.97
CA SER A 29 6.26 2.88 -11.69
C SER A 29 6.91 3.00 -10.31
N MET A 30 6.43 2.24 -9.31
CA MET A 30 7.01 2.19 -7.97
C MET A 30 8.45 1.66 -8.01
N VAL A 31 8.66 0.52 -8.69
CA VAL A 31 9.98 -0.09 -8.91
C VAL A 31 10.89 0.85 -9.70
N ALA A 32 10.38 1.49 -10.76
CA ALA A 32 11.14 2.40 -11.61
C ALA A 32 11.64 3.64 -10.86
N ASN A 33 10.95 4.05 -9.79
CA ASN A 33 11.38 5.12 -8.89
C ASN A 33 12.34 4.64 -7.79
N GLY A 34 12.81 3.39 -7.84
CA GLY A 34 13.87 2.87 -6.96
C GLY A 34 13.41 2.30 -5.63
N HIS A 35 12.09 2.13 -5.43
CA HIS A 35 11.56 1.52 -4.21
C HIS A 35 11.61 -0.01 -4.28
N ALA A 36 11.87 -0.66 -3.14
CA ALA A 36 11.56 -2.08 -2.98
C ALA A 36 10.05 -2.23 -2.81
N VAL A 37 9.41 -3.01 -3.69
CA VAL A 37 7.95 -3.13 -3.73
C VAL A 37 7.53 -4.55 -3.35
N THR A 38 6.63 -4.66 -2.37
CA THR A 38 5.99 -5.91 -1.98
C THR A 38 4.49 -5.85 -2.31
N LEU A 39 4.02 -6.75 -3.18
CA LEU A 39 2.61 -6.98 -3.39
C LEU A 39 2.14 -8.17 -2.53
N TYR A 40 1.25 -7.89 -1.58
CA TYR A 40 0.58 -8.92 -0.78
C TYR A 40 -0.59 -9.50 -1.54
N THR A 41 -0.66 -10.83 -1.57
CA THR A 41 -1.66 -11.60 -2.33
C THR A 41 -2.07 -12.83 -1.54
N TYR A 42 -3.33 -13.25 -1.65
CA TYR A 42 -3.80 -14.52 -1.05
C TYR A 42 -3.59 -15.72 -1.96
N GLU A 43 -3.48 -15.48 -3.27
CA GLU A 43 -3.23 -16.50 -4.28
C GLU A 43 -1.85 -16.27 -4.93
N PRO A 44 -1.18 -17.33 -5.41
CA PRO A 44 -0.02 -17.17 -6.26
C PRO A 44 -0.46 -16.58 -7.62
N ILE A 45 -0.06 -15.34 -7.88
CA ILE A 45 -0.33 -14.63 -9.14
C ILE A 45 0.98 -14.12 -9.76
N GLU A 46 0.95 -13.92 -11.07
CA GLU A 46 2.05 -13.28 -11.81
C GLU A 46 2.13 -11.78 -11.49
N VAL A 47 3.31 -11.31 -11.09
CA VAL A 47 3.60 -9.91 -10.76
C VAL A 47 4.63 -9.31 -11.72
N PRO A 48 4.68 -7.98 -11.92
CA PRO A 48 5.70 -7.35 -12.75
C PRO A 48 7.13 -7.59 -12.22
N ALA A 49 8.12 -7.57 -13.12
CA ALA A 49 9.52 -7.69 -12.76
C ALA A 49 9.93 -6.60 -11.73
N GLY A 50 10.70 -7.00 -10.72
CA GLY A 50 11.13 -6.15 -9.62
C GLY A 50 10.12 -6.01 -8.47
N VAL A 51 8.88 -6.49 -8.64
CA VAL A 51 7.90 -6.59 -7.55
C VAL A 51 8.09 -7.92 -6.83
N SER A 52 8.26 -7.88 -5.51
CA SER A 52 8.24 -9.07 -4.67
C SER A 52 6.81 -9.43 -4.31
N ARG A 53 6.47 -10.72 -4.34
CA ARG A 53 5.16 -11.20 -3.87
C ARG A 53 5.28 -11.76 -2.46
N ALA A 54 4.35 -11.42 -1.58
CA ALA A 54 4.23 -11.99 -0.24
C ALA A 54 2.80 -12.50 0.02
N ASP A 55 2.68 -13.45 0.96
CA ASP A 55 1.37 -13.97 1.38
C ASP A 55 0.65 -12.95 2.27
N ALA A 56 -0.53 -12.50 1.83
CA ALA A 56 -1.37 -11.56 2.58
C ALA A 56 -1.86 -12.15 3.92
N ALA A 57 -1.93 -13.48 4.05
CA ALA A 57 -2.29 -14.16 5.30
C ALA A 57 -1.28 -13.89 6.44
N THR A 58 -0.08 -13.40 6.13
CA THR A 58 0.91 -12.96 7.14
C THR A 58 0.51 -11.66 7.85
N ILE A 59 -0.38 -10.86 7.24
CA ILE A 59 -0.91 -9.62 7.79
C ILE A 59 -2.31 -9.86 8.35
N LEU A 60 -3.24 -10.34 7.51
CA LEU A 60 -4.61 -10.68 7.90
C LEU A 60 -5.02 -12.03 7.31
N PRO A 61 -5.58 -12.97 8.11
CA PRO A 61 -6.06 -14.26 7.62
C PRO A 61 -7.11 -14.15 6.50
N LYS A 62 -7.09 -15.11 5.56
CA LYS A 62 -7.97 -15.14 4.39
C LYS A 62 -9.47 -15.24 4.73
N ASP A 63 -9.81 -15.89 5.84
CA ASP A 63 -11.19 -16.03 6.34
C ASP A 63 -11.77 -14.72 6.89
N ARG A 64 -10.94 -13.68 7.07
CA ARG A 64 -11.35 -12.33 7.44
C ARG A 64 -11.66 -11.43 6.26
N ILE A 65 -11.45 -11.90 5.02
CA ILE A 65 -11.77 -11.12 3.83
C ILE A 65 -13.28 -10.90 3.77
N PHE A 66 -13.68 -9.64 3.56
CA PHE A 66 -15.06 -9.27 3.30
C PHE A 66 -15.12 -8.25 2.16
N SER A 67 -16.25 -8.25 1.45
CA SER A 67 -16.54 -7.28 0.40
C SER A 67 -17.90 -6.66 0.60
N TYR A 68 -18.10 -5.49 0.00
CA TYR A 68 -19.43 -4.92 -0.14
C TYR A 68 -20.30 -5.86 -0.97
N LYS A 69 -21.42 -6.32 -0.41
CA LYS A 69 -22.30 -7.31 -1.05
C LYS A 69 -22.81 -6.85 -2.41
N ASP A 70 -23.09 -5.55 -2.55
CA ASP A 70 -23.71 -4.99 -3.76
C ASP A 70 -22.71 -4.73 -4.88
N THR A 71 -21.46 -4.41 -4.55
CA THR A 71 -20.43 -4.01 -5.55
C THR A 71 -19.30 -5.03 -5.70
N GLY A 72 -19.17 -5.98 -4.78
CA GLY A 72 -18.02 -6.88 -4.68
C GLY A 72 -16.72 -6.21 -4.26
N SER A 73 -16.73 -4.91 -3.93
CA SER A 73 -15.53 -4.15 -3.61
C SER A 73 -14.91 -4.59 -2.28
N PHE A 74 -13.59 -4.75 -2.27
CA PHE A 74 -12.77 -5.04 -1.09
C PHE A 74 -12.24 -3.77 -0.40
N ALA A 75 -12.70 -2.57 -0.78
CA ALA A 75 -12.10 -1.30 -0.31
C ALA A 75 -11.97 -1.21 1.22
N THR A 76 -13.02 -1.54 1.98
CA THR A 76 -12.97 -1.50 3.44
C THR A 76 -12.04 -2.57 4.03
N PHE A 77 -11.96 -3.74 3.40
CA PHE A 77 -11.00 -4.75 3.82
C PHE A 77 -9.56 -4.29 3.55
N ALA A 78 -9.31 -3.66 2.40
CA ALA A 78 -8.02 -3.06 2.07
C ALA A 78 -7.66 -1.92 3.05
N ASP A 79 -8.66 -1.16 3.52
CA ASP A 79 -8.46 -0.14 4.56
C ASP A 79 -7.95 -0.75 5.87
N TRP A 80 -8.52 -1.87 6.31
CA TRP A 80 -8.02 -2.57 7.48
C TRP A 80 -6.64 -3.18 7.25
N PHE A 81 -6.47 -3.86 6.11
CA PHE A 81 -5.21 -4.50 5.75
C PHE A 81 -4.05 -3.51 5.72
N ARG A 82 -4.24 -2.30 5.16
CA ARG A 82 -3.15 -1.33 5.10
C ARG A 82 -2.66 -0.92 6.47
N ILE A 83 -3.58 -0.75 7.43
CA ILE A 83 -3.23 -0.33 8.78
C ILE A 83 -2.37 -1.43 9.43
N GLU A 84 -2.83 -2.68 9.37
CA GLU A 84 -2.08 -3.83 9.88
C GLU A 84 -0.72 -4.01 9.19
N MET A 85 -0.67 -3.83 7.86
CA MET A 85 0.55 -3.97 7.06
C MET A 85 1.60 -2.96 7.48
N ILE A 86 1.22 -1.69 7.61
CA ILE A 86 2.13 -0.61 8.02
C ILE A 86 2.62 -0.86 9.44
N ALA A 87 1.72 -1.18 10.38
CA ALA A 87 2.06 -1.43 11.78
C ALA A 87 3.07 -2.58 11.95
N ARG A 88 2.94 -3.65 11.14
CA ARG A 88 3.81 -4.85 11.21
C ARG A 88 5.13 -4.70 10.47
N THR A 89 5.19 -3.85 9.45
CA THR A 89 6.31 -3.87 8.50
C THR A 89 7.04 -2.54 8.34
N GLY A 90 6.45 -1.43 8.79
CA GLY A 90 6.99 -0.08 8.62
C GLY A 90 7.04 0.43 7.17
N LYS A 91 6.47 -0.32 6.21
CA LYS A 91 6.41 0.07 4.80
C LYS A 91 5.44 1.21 4.58
N ILE A 92 5.63 1.95 3.49
CA ILE A 92 4.62 2.88 2.97
C ILE A 92 3.56 2.08 2.23
N TRP A 93 2.30 2.34 2.55
CA TRP A 93 1.19 1.87 1.72
C TRP A 93 1.06 2.72 0.47
N LEU A 94 0.90 2.07 -0.68
CA LEU A 94 0.50 2.72 -1.93
C LEU A 94 -0.53 1.85 -2.65
N ASP A 95 -1.70 2.41 -2.97
CA ASP A 95 -2.74 1.69 -3.73
C ASP A 95 -2.22 1.24 -5.11
N THR A 96 -2.71 0.10 -5.59
CA THR A 96 -2.25 -0.48 -6.87
C THR A 96 -2.73 0.28 -8.10
N ASP A 97 -3.63 1.24 -7.96
CA ASP A 97 -4.14 2.09 -9.05
C ASP A 97 -3.55 3.51 -9.03
N ILE A 98 -2.49 3.75 -8.26
CA ILE A 98 -1.77 5.03 -8.19
C ILE A 98 -0.42 4.96 -8.91
N ILE A 99 -0.24 5.81 -9.91
CA ILE A 99 1.03 5.95 -10.64
C ILE A 99 2.01 6.80 -9.82
N LEU A 100 3.22 6.27 -9.58
CA LEU A 100 4.29 7.00 -8.90
C LEU A 100 5.14 7.76 -9.92
N MET A 101 5.04 9.09 -9.91
CA MET A 101 5.75 9.96 -10.85
C MET A 101 7.14 10.39 -10.38
N ALA A 102 7.39 10.34 -9.07
CA ALA A 102 8.65 10.71 -8.43
C ALA A 102 8.83 9.87 -7.15
N PRO A 103 10.06 9.59 -6.71
CA PRO A 103 10.30 8.77 -5.53
C PRO A 103 9.75 9.42 -4.25
N PHE A 104 9.29 8.60 -3.31
CA PHE A 104 9.00 9.06 -1.95
C PHE A 104 10.29 9.32 -1.18
N ASN A 105 10.89 10.49 -1.42
CA ASN A 105 12.11 10.92 -0.74
C ASN A 105 11.77 11.60 0.60
N THR A 106 11.42 10.79 1.60
CA THR A 106 11.09 11.29 2.94
C THR A 106 11.77 10.46 4.03
N LEU A 107 12.37 11.17 4.99
CA LEU A 107 12.89 10.60 6.24
C LEU A 107 11.85 10.67 7.37
N GLU A 108 10.71 11.32 7.12
CA GLU A 108 9.73 11.59 8.17
C GLU A 108 9.05 10.29 8.63
N PRO A 109 8.86 10.11 9.95
CA PRO A 109 8.17 8.94 10.50
C PRO A 109 6.71 8.86 10.04
N TYR A 110 6.09 10.02 9.82
CA TYR A 110 4.72 10.17 9.32
C TYR A 110 4.74 10.77 7.92
N PHE A 111 4.03 10.15 6.99
CA PHE A 111 3.90 10.66 5.62
C PHE A 111 2.52 10.33 5.07
N PHE A 112 1.79 11.37 4.69
CA PHE A 112 0.41 11.30 4.23
C PHE A 112 0.28 12.13 2.96
N VAL A 113 -0.49 11.64 2.00
CA VAL A 113 -0.87 12.43 0.82
C VAL A 113 -2.31 12.89 0.98
N GLY A 114 -2.55 14.14 0.61
CA GLY A 114 -3.86 14.77 0.72
C GLY A 114 -4.01 15.88 -0.28
N GLY A 115 -5.21 16.46 -0.31
CA GLY A 115 -5.53 17.57 -1.18
C GLY A 115 -6.95 18.08 -0.94
N PRO A 116 -7.35 19.11 -1.69
CA PRO A 116 -8.67 19.71 -1.55
C PRO A 116 -9.76 18.72 -1.99
N HIS A 117 -10.71 18.48 -1.11
CA HIS A 117 -11.94 17.73 -1.38
C HIS A 117 -13.12 18.69 -1.50
N ARG A 118 -13.94 18.52 -2.55
CA ARG A 118 -15.04 19.41 -2.92
C ARG A 118 -16.01 19.73 -1.77
N HIS A 119 -16.26 18.75 -0.89
CA HIS A 119 -17.24 18.86 0.20
C HIS A 119 -16.65 19.05 1.59
N TYR A 120 -15.35 18.77 1.76
CA TYR A 120 -14.76 18.60 3.10
C TYR A 120 -13.48 19.43 3.29
N GLY A 121 -13.10 20.26 2.31
CA GLY A 121 -11.87 21.05 2.38
C GLY A 121 -10.63 20.18 2.21
N ASP A 122 -9.50 20.60 2.78
CA ASP A 122 -8.27 19.84 2.68
C ASP A 122 -8.35 18.55 3.49
N MET A 123 -8.18 17.42 2.80
CA MET A 123 -8.27 16.08 3.39
C MET A 123 -7.04 15.26 3.07
N VAL A 124 -6.66 14.44 4.04
CA VAL A 124 -5.73 13.32 3.82
C VAL A 124 -6.51 12.18 3.16
N ASN A 125 -5.95 11.60 2.10
CA ASN A 125 -6.45 10.37 1.52
C ASN A 125 -5.75 9.17 2.16
N ASN A 126 -6.25 7.98 1.86
CA ASN A 126 -5.68 6.73 2.36
C ASN A 126 -4.96 5.92 1.27
N CYS A 127 -4.77 6.49 0.06
CA CYS A 127 -4.10 5.80 -1.04
C CYS A 127 -2.58 5.85 -0.91
N VAL A 128 -2.03 6.79 -0.13
CA VAL A 128 -0.62 6.81 0.30
C VAL A 128 -0.54 7.08 1.80
N LEU A 129 0.03 6.14 2.55
CA LEU A 129 0.03 6.20 4.01
C LEU A 129 1.31 5.63 4.62
N LYS A 130 1.92 6.37 5.55
CA LYS A 130 3.05 5.93 6.38
C LYS A 130 2.89 6.45 7.79
N TYR A 131 3.16 5.60 8.77
CA TYR A 131 3.34 5.97 10.16
C TYR A 131 4.23 4.94 10.85
N PRO A 132 4.81 5.24 12.03
CA PRO A 132 5.65 4.30 12.76
C PRO A 132 4.89 3.05 13.21
N ALA A 133 5.56 1.91 13.21
CA ALA A 133 5.06 0.71 13.89
C ALA A 133 4.68 1.04 15.36
N ALA A 134 3.57 0.47 15.84
CA ALA A 134 3.00 0.72 17.17
C ALA A 134 2.64 2.20 17.45
N SER A 135 2.40 3.02 16.42
CA SER A 135 1.81 4.35 16.59
C SER A 135 0.40 4.25 17.20
N ALA A 136 0.01 5.25 17.99
CA ALA A 136 -1.36 5.42 18.45
C ALA A 136 -2.37 5.52 17.28
N PHE A 137 -1.91 5.83 16.06
CA PHE A 137 -2.73 5.81 14.84
C PHE A 137 -3.31 4.42 14.53
N SER A 138 -2.61 3.36 14.93
CA SER A 138 -3.01 1.96 14.75
C SER A 138 -3.26 1.27 16.10
N ALA A 139 -3.46 2.04 17.17
CA ALA A 139 -3.81 1.49 18.48
C ALA A 139 -5.34 1.41 18.59
N ASP A 140 -5.83 0.23 18.98
CA ASP A 140 -7.24 0.00 19.31
C ASP A 140 -7.71 0.79 20.54
#